data_AF-A0A2W2GA09-F1
#
_entry.id   AF-A0A2W2GA09-F1
#
_cell.length_a   1.000
_cell.length_b   1.000
_cell.length_c   1.000
_cell.angle_alpha   90.00
_cell.angle_beta   90.00
_cell.angle_gamma   90.00
#
_symmetry.space_group_name_H-M   'P 1'
#
loop_
_entity.id
_entity.type
_entity.pdbx_description
1 polymer ?
#
loop_
_entity_poly.entity_id
_entity_poly.type
_entity_poly.pdbx_seq_one_letter_code
_entity_poly.pdbx_strand_id
1 'polypeptide(L)'
;MIMTLAEIADATGGTLHDVPDPQARVTGRSAADSRHVAPGGMFVAVAGTRVDGHDFAAQAIAAGAACVLASHPVGVPAVVTDDVVAALGRLAQHALTRTGAQIIALTGSSGKTSTKDLLAQVLAGHGETVATPGSFNTEIGLPLTVLGAAPSTRYLILEMGASSSAATEMRPSRSSGMVTTSAIVSRQGSSLEWCSNGPMNTTGRSAGGIASVSR
;
A
#
# COMPACT_ATOMS: atom_id res chain seq x y z
N MET A 1 4.56 -7.37 -6.75
CA MET A 1 3.83 -8.58 -7.19
C MET A 1 3.43 -8.46 -8.66
N ILE A 2 3.27 -9.58 -9.37
CA ILE A 2 2.91 -9.56 -10.80
C ILE A 2 1.40 -9.74 -10.95
N MET A 3 0.76 -8.80 -11.66
CA MET A 3 -0.68 -8.81 -11.97
C MET A 3 -0.90 -8.41 -13.42
N THR A 4 -1.95 -8.94 -14.04
CA THR A 4 -2.41 -8.51 -15.36
C THR A 4 -3.16 -7.19 -15.29
N LEU A 5 -3.28 -6.48 -16.41
CA LEU A 5 -4.09 -5.25 -16.47
C LEU A 5 -5.57 -5.54 -16.17
N ALA A 6 -6.11 -6.67 -16.61
CA ALA A 6 -7.45 -7.12 -16.25
C ALA A 6 -7.62 -7.32 -14.74
N GLU A 7 -6.69 -8.02 -14.06
CA GLU A 7 -6.74 -8.19 -12.60
C GLU A 7 -6.65 -6.85 -11.86
N ILE A 8 -5.87 -5.89 -12.38
CA ILE A 8 -5.76 -4.55 -11.80
C ILE A 8 -7.08 -3.78 -11.98
N ALA A 9 -7.70 -3.84 -13.16
CA ALA A 9 -9.00 -3.22 -13.39
C ALA A 9 -10.07 -3.78 -12.45
N ASP A 10 -10.15 -5.11 -12.32
CA ASP A 10 -11.08 -5.78 -11.40
C ASP A 10 -10.83 -5.38 -9.93
N ALA A 11 -9.57 -5.41 -9.48
CA ALA A 11 -9.21 -5.08 -8.10
C ALA A 11 -9.45 -3.61 -7.77
N THR A 12 -9.28 -2.71 -8.74
CA THR A 12 -9.53 -1.28 -8.57
C THR A 12 -11.00 -0.92 -8.77
N GLY A 13 -11.82 -1.77 -9.41
CA GLY A 13 -13.14 -1.39 -9.92
C GLY A 13 -13.07 -0.41 -11.09
N GLY A 14 -11.90 -0.32 -11.75
CA GLY A 14 -11.66 0.55 -12.88
C GLY A 14 -11.96 -0.12 -14.21
N THR A 15 -11.88 0.67 -15.28
CA THR A 15 -12.08 0.22 -16.68
C THR A 15 -10.78 0.38 -17.47
N LEU A 16 -10.50 -0.54 -18.39
CA LEU A 16 -9.33 -0.45 -19.27
C LEU A 16 -9.58 0.52 -20.43
N HIS A 17 -8.63 1.43 -20.67
CA HIS A 17 -8.63 2.39 -21.78
C HIS A 17 -7.31 2.33 -22.52
N ASP A 18 -7.37 2.37 -23.86
CA ASP A 18 -6.21 2.37 -24.74
C ASP A 18 -5.25 1.18 -24.49
N VAL A 19 -5.78 0.06 -23.95
CA VAL A 19 -5.03 -1.15 -23.62
C VAL A 19 -5.18 -2.17 -24.76
N PRO A 20 -4.10 -2.50 -25.50
CA PRO A 20 -4.17 -3.47 -26.60
C PRO A 20 -4.37 -4.92 -26.12
N ASP A 21 -3.78 -5.26 -24.96
CA ASP A 21 -3.84 -6.60 -24.38
C ASP A 21 -4.18 -6.51 -22.88
N PRO A 22 -5.40 -6.88 -22.46
CA PRO A 22 -5.78 -6.96 -21.05
C PRO A 22 -4.94 -7.93 -20.22
N GLN A 23 -4.25 -8.89 -20.86
CA GLN A 23 -3.38 -9.87 -20.22
C GLN A 23 -1.93 -9.39 -20.06
N ALA A 24 -1.58 -8.20 -20.58
CA ALA A 24 -0.30 -7.58 -20.31
C ALA A 24 -0.08 -7.44 -18.80
N ARG A 25 1.18 -7.58 -18.36
CA ARG A 25 1.51 -7.71 -16.93
C ARG A 25 2.27 -6.49 -16.42
N VAL A 26 1.90 -6.04 -15.23
CA VAL A 26 2.72 -5.16 -14.41
C VAL A 26 3.72 -6.01 -13.65
N THR A 27 5.01 -5.88 -13.98
CA THR A 27 6.13 -6.65 -13.42
C THR A 27 7.13 -5.78 -12.67
N GLY A 28 7.16 -4.48 -12.96
CA GLY A 28 8.07 -3.51 -12.36
C GLY A 28 7.47 -2.79 -11.16
N ARG A 29 8.29 -1.94 -10.53
CA ARG A 29 7.87 -1.11 -9.41
C ARG A 29 6.92 -0.01 -9.86
N SER A 30 5.76 0.06 -9.21
CA SER A 30 4.79 1.14 -9.38
C SER A 30 5.20 2.40 -8.62
N ALA A 31 4.85 3.58 -9.14
CA ALA A 31 5.17 4.86 -8.53
C ALA A 31 4.12 5.94 -8.86
N ALA A 32 3.96 6.92 -7.97
CA ALA A 32 3.17 8.14 -8.23
C ALA A 32 4.05 9.31 -8.74
N ASP A 33 5.36 9.12 -8.80
CA ASP A 33 6.31 10.05 -9.44
C ASP A 33 6.82 9.37 -10.70
N SER A 34 6.56 9.97 -11.86
CA SER A 34 6.89 9.41 -13.18
C SER A 34 8.38 9.15 -13.35
N ARG A 35 9.25 9.88 -12.62
CA ARG A 35 10.71 9.69 -12.61
C ARG A 35 11.14 8.41 -11.88
N HIS A 36 10.27 7.84 -11.06
CA HIS A 36 10.55 6.67 -10.24
C HIS A 36 9.80 5.42 -10.69
N VAL A 37 9.03 5.49 -11.79
CA VAL A 37 8.40 4.30 -12.38
C VAL A 37 9.50 3.44 -13.01
N ALA A 38 9.51 2.16 -12.69
CA ALA A 38 10.45 1.22 -13.30
C ALA A 38 9.85 0.66 -14.61
N PRO A 39 10.69 0.21 -15.56
CA PRO A 39 10.21 -0.57 -16.69
C PRO A 39 9.31 -1.73 -16.26
N GLY A 40 8.17 -1.89 -16.92
CA GLY A 40 7.11 -2.84 -16.58
C GLY A 40 6.26 -2.45 -15.35
N GLY A 41 6.52 -1.31 -14.71
CA GLY A 41 5.75 -0.83 -13.55
C GLY A 41 4.44 -0.13 -13.93
N MET A 42 3.68 0.31 -12.93
CA MET A 42 2.48 1.12 -13.12
C MET A 42 2.71 2.55 -12.60
N PHE A 43 2.34 3.54 -13.39
CA PHE A 43 2.33 4.93 -12.95
C PHE A 43 0.97 5.30 -12.35
N VAL A 44 0.97 5.90 -11.16
CA VAL A 44 -0.26 6.34 -10.49
C VAL A 44 -0.44 7.84 -10.68
N ALA A 45 -1.34 8.23 -11.58
CA ALA A 45 -1.64 9.62 -11.89
C ALA A 45 -2.63 10.20 -10.87
N VAL A 46 -2.10 10.82 -9.80
CA VAL A 46 -2.92 11.52 -8.80
C VAL A 46 -2.99 13.00 -9.15
N ALA A 47 -4.19 13.58 -9.16
CA ALA A 47 -4.38 15.02 -9.30
C ALA A 47 -3.85 15.73 -8.05
N GLY A 48 -2.81 16.55 -8.22
CA GLY A 48 -2.26 17.39 -7.15
C GLY A 48 -2.77 18.82 -7.20
N THR A 49 -2.58 19.57 -6.12
CA THR A 49 -2.98 20.99 -6.04
C THR A 49 -2.12 21.93 -6.89
N ARG A 50 -0.92 21.49 -7.29
CA ARG A 50 0.04 22.27 -8.10
C ARG A 50 0.38 21.62 -9.43
N VAL A 51 0.27 20.30 -9.49
CA VAL A 51 0.74 19.47 -10.59
C VAL A 51 -0.26 18.34 -10.74
N ASP A 52 -0.80 18.19 -11.93
CA ASP A 52 -1.67 17.06 -12.25
C ASP A 52 -0.82 15.88 -12.72
N GLY A 53 -0.92 14.73 -12.04
CA GLY A 53 -0.20 13.52 -12.43
C GLY A 53 -0.56 13.02 -13.83
N HIS A 54 -1.76 13.32 -14.32
CA HIS A 54 -2.23 12.88 -15.64
C HIS A 54 -1.38 13.44 -16.79
N ASP A 55 -0.83 14.64 -16.61
CA ASP A 55 0.04 15.30 -17.60
C ASP A 55 1.32 14.49 -17.89
N PHE A 56 1.73 13.59 -16.98
CA PHE A 56 2.93 12.76 -17.11
C PHE A 56 2.65 11.35 -17.63
N ALA A 57 1.40 11.01 -17.97
CA ALA A 57 1.01 9.66 -18.40
C ALA A 57 1.82 9.17 -19.62
N ALA A 58 1.89 9.98 -20.67
CA ALA A 58 2.65 9.64 -21.88
C ALA A 58 4.15 9.48 -21.61
N GLN A 59 4.71 10.36 -20.75
CA GLN A 59 6.11 10.28 -20.35
C GLN A 59 6.40 8.99 -19.56
N ALA A 60 5.51 8.59 -18.65
CA ALA A 60 5.68 7.37 -17.87
C ALA A 60 5.67 6.11 -18.75
N ILE A 61 4.77 6.05 -19.74
CA ILE A 61 4.73 4.96 -20.72
C ILE A 61 6.00 4.95 -21.58
N ALA A 62 6.45 6.12 -22.05
CA ALA A 62 7.71 6.23 -22.79
C ALA A 62 8.94 5.79 -21.96
N ALA A 63 8.89 5.98 -20.64
CA ALA A 63 9.90 5.49 -19.70
C ALA A 63 9.78 3.98 -19.38
N GLY A 64 8.79 3.30 -19.96
CA GLY A 64 8.61 1.85 -19.87
C GLY A 64 7.55 1.38 -18.88
N ALA A 65 6.71 2.27 -18.33
CA ALA A 65 5.54 1.83 -17.56
C ALA A 65 4.63 0.95 -18.44
N ALA A 66 4.07 -0.09 -17.85
CA ALA A 66 3.12 -0.99 -18.52
C ALA A 66 1.73 -0.36 -18.66
N CYS A 67 1.33 0.46 -17.68
CA CYS A 67 0.06 1.21 -17.71
C CYS A 67 0.07 2.40 -16.73
N VAL A 68 -0.99 3.20 -16.80
CA VAL A 68 -1.31 4.29 -15.88
C VAL A 68 -2.59 3.98 -15.09
N LEU A 69 -2.61 4.22 -13.78
CA LEU A 69 -3.84 4.31 -12.98
C LEU A 69 -4.28 5.77 -12.94
N ALA A 70 -5.44 6.11 -13.48
CA ALA A 70 -5.88 7.48 -13.74
C ALA A 70 -7.37 7.70 -13.40
N SER A 71 -7.80 8.96 -13.24
CA SER A 71 -9.20 9.33 -13.03
C SER A 71 -9.98 9.61 -14.30
N HIS A 72 -9.31 9.70 -15.44
CA HIS A 72 -9.92 9.79 -16.76
C HIS A 72 -8.98 9.18 -17.82
N PRO A 73 -9.47 8.91 -19.04
CA PRO A 73 -8.62 8.47 -20.14
C PRO A 73 -7.50 9.48 -20.43
N VAL A 74 -6.30 8.98 -20.74
CA VAL A 74 -5.08 9.77 -20.94
C VAL A 74 -4.39 9.49 -22.28
N GLY A 75 -5.05 8.76 -23.19
CA GLY A 75 -4.56 8.46 -24.54
C GLY A 75 -3.41 7.46 -24.61
N VAL A 76 -3.15 6.75 -23.51
CA VAL A 76 -2.15 5.69 -23.37
C VAL A 76 -2.72 4.58 -22.48
N PRO A 77 -2.15 3.35 -22.50
CA PRO A 77 -2.70 2.22 -21.73
C PRO A 77 -2.96 2.58 -20.27
N ALA A 78 -4.23 2.55 -19.87
CA ALA A 78 -4.65 3.01 -18.56
C ALA A 78 -5.77 2.16 -17.95
N VAL A 79 -5.79 2.12 -16.63
CA VAL A 79 -6.91 1.70 -15.80
C VAL A 79 -7.53 2.97 -15.24
N VAL A 80 -8.79 3.24 -15.60
CA VAL A 80 -9.49 4.48 -15.25
C VAL A 80 -10.53 4.22 -14.16
N THR A 81 -10.55 5.06 -13.13
CA THR A 81 -11.41 4.92 -11.94
C THR A 81 -11.72 6.29 -11.34
N ASP A 82 -12.91 6.50 -10.79
CA ASP A 82 -13.34 7.83 -10.30
C ASP A 82 -12.43 8.41 -9.20
N ASP A 83 -11.90 7.55 -8.31
CA ASP A 83 -10.94 7.93 -7.27
C ASP A 83 -9.68 7.05 -7.34
N VAL A 84 -8.59 7.64 -7.81
CA VAL A 84 -7.28 6.98 -7.98
C VAL A 84 -6.66 6.55 -6.65
N VAL A 85 -6.82 7.33 -5.58
CA VAL A 85 -6.22 7.02 -4.28
C VAL A 85 -6.96 5.86 -3.63
N ALA A 86 -8.30 5.88 -3.67
CA ALA A 86 -9.12 4.77 -3.18
C ALA A 86 -8.88 3.49 -4.00
N ALA A 87 -8.79 3.60 -5.33
CA ALA A 87 -8.46 2.48 -6.21
C ALA A 87 -7.08 1.87 -5.89
N LEU A 88 -6.07 2.71 -5.68
CA LEU A 88 -4.74 2.26 -5.29
C LEU A 88 -4.78 1.52 -3.94
N GLY A 89 -5.58 2.01 -2.99
CA GLY A 89 -5.85 1.33 -1.72
C GLY A 89 -6.45 -0.07 -1.93
N ARG A 90 -7.51 -0.20 -2.75
CA ARG A 90 -8.13 -1.49 -3.09
C ARG A 90 -7.16 -2.45 -3.78
N LEU A 91 -6.33 -1.94 -4.68
CA LEU A 91 -5.30 -2.75 -5.33
C LEU A 91 -4.27 -3.27 -4.33
N ALA A 92 -3.84 -2.46 -3.37
CA ALA A 92 -2.98 -2.91 -2.28
C ALA A 92 -3.65 -3.95 -1.38
N GLN A 93 -4.96 -3.84 -1.09
CA GLN A 93 -5.70 -4.91 -0.40
C GLN A 93 -5.62 -6.23 -1.14
N HIS A 94 -5.95 -6.19 -2.44
CA HIS A 94 -5.92 -7.36 -3.30
C HIS A 94 -4.53 -8.00 -3.27
N ALA A 95 -3.48 -7.19 -3.40
CA ALA A 95 -2.10 -7.60 -3.25
C ALA A 95 -1.83 -8.32 -1.91
N LEU A 96 -2.24 -7.76 -0.77
CA LEU A 96 -2.04 -8.39 0.55
C LEU A 96 -2.76 -9.73 0.69
N THR A 97 -3.85 -9.99 -0.05
CA THR A 97 -4.49 -11.32 -0.02
C THR A 97 -3.67 -12.40 -0.72
N ARG A 98 -2.77 -11.99 -1.63
CA ARG A 98 -1.95 -12.87 -2.47
C ARG A 98 -0.51 -13.02 -2.00
N THR A 99 -0.06 -12.18 -1.07
CA THR A 99 1.31 -12.25 -0.57
C THR A 99 1.50 -13.42 0.39
N GLY A 100 2.65 -14.07 0.30
CA GLY A 100 3.12 -15.04 1.30
C GLY A 100 3.89 -14.40 2.46
N ALA A 101 4.09 -13.08 2.42
CA ALA A 101 4.83 -12.36 3.44
C ALA A 101 4.10 -12.37 4.79
N GLN A 102 4.87 -12.42 5.87
CA GLN A 102 4.38 -12.09 7.20
C GLN A 102 4.28 -10.57 7.33
N ILE A 103 3.09 -10.09 7.68
CA ILE A 103 2.77 -8.66 7.67
C ILE A 103 2.79 -8.12 9.10
N ILE A 104 3.56 -7.05 9.30
CA ILE A 104 3.72 -6.39 10.59
C ILE A 104 3.23 -4.97 10.44
N ALA A 105 2.13 -4.65 11.11
CA ALA A 105 1.50 -3.35 11.01
C ALA A 105 1.81 -2.53 12.26
N LEU A 106 2.43 -1.36 12.07
CA LEU A 106 2.82 -0.44 13.13
C LEU A 106 1.91 0.78 13.12
N THR A 107 1.29 1.06 14.27
CA THR A 107 0.43 2.22 14.50
C THR A 107 0.75 2.87 15.85
N GLY A 108 0.30 4.11 16.03
CA GLY A 108 0.55 4.91 17.24
C GLY A 108 0.90 6.36 16.94
N SER A 109 0.84 7.24 17.94
CA SER A 109 1.20 8.66 17.82
C SER A 109 2.71 8.87 17.69
N SER A 110 3.52 8.01 18.31
CA SER A 110 4.98 8.16 18.42
C SER A 110 5.70 6.81 18.34
N GLY A 111 7.01 6.83 18.04
CA GLY A 111 7.87 5.64 18.07
C GLY A 111 7.75 4.68 16.88
N LYS A 112 6.72 4.79 16.04
CA LYS A 112 6.49 3.93 14.86
C LYS A 112 7.73 3.78 13.98
N THR A 113 8.35 4.89 13.58
CA THR A 113 9.50 4.88 12.67
C THR A 113 10.72 4.21 13.32
N SER A 114 11.02 4.52 14.58
CA SER A 114 12.10 3.86 15.32
C SER A 114 11.86 2.36 15.48
N THR A 115 10.62 1.95 15.82
CA THR A 115 10.25 0.54 15.94
C THR A 115 10.31 -0.18 14.59
N LYS A 116 9.86 0.47 13.51
CA LYS A 116 9.96 -0.03 12.14
C LYS A 116 11.42 -0.31 11.78
N ASP A 117 12.30 0.65 12.03
CA ASP A 117 13.71 0.55 11.65
C ASP A 117 14.43 -0.55 12.44
N LEU A 118 14.14 -0.68 13.74
CA LEU A 118 14.66 -1.78 14.56
C LEU A 118 14.15 -3.15 14.08
N LEU A 119 12.84 -3.27 13.80
CA LEU A 119 12.26 -4.50 13.26
C LEU A 119 12.86 -4.86 11.90
N ALA A 120 13.02 -3.88 11.01
CA ALA A 120 13.61 -4.09 9.70
C ALA A 120 15.05 -4.62 9.82
N GLN A 121 15.86 -4.07 10.72
CA GLN A 121 17.23 -4.54 10.97
C GLN A 121 17.26 -5.97 11.50
N VAL A 122 16.40 -6.31 12.45
CA VAL A 122 16.33 -7.67 13.03
C VAL A 122 15.84 -8.69 11.99
N LEU A 123 14.80 -8.36 11.25
CA LEU A 123 14.15 -9.28 10.30
C LEU A 123 14.94 -9.45 9.01
N ALA A 124 15.75 -8.47 8.61
CA ALA A 124 16.65 -8.59 7.46
C ALA A 124 17.62 -9.78 7.57
N GLY A 125 18.03 -10.15 8.79
CA GLY A 125 18.85 -11.35 9.03
C GLY A 125 18.08 -12.68 8.90
N HIS A 126 16.75 -12.64 8.81
CA HIS A 126 15.87 -13.81 8.79
C HIS A 126 15.14 -13.99 7.45
N GLY A 127 15.24 -13.01 6.55
CA GLY A 127 14.72 -13.09 5.18
C GLY A 127 14.51 -11.72 4.57
N GLU A 128 14.15 -11.71 3.28
CA GLU A 128 13.87 -10.48 2.55
C GLU A 128 12.76 -9.69 3.25
N THR A 129 13.09 -8.45 3.62
CA THR A 129 12.22 -7.57 4.41
C THR A 129 11.97 -6.29 3.65
N VAL A 130 10.69 -6.00 3.40
CA VAL A 130 10.25 -4.72 2.84
C VAL A 130 9.59 -3.93 3.97
N ALA A 131 9.98 -2.68 4.13
CA ALA A 131 9.40 -1.78 5.12
C ALA A 131 9.00 -0.46 4.45
N THR A 132 7.98 0.22 4.98
CA THR A 132 7.60 1.56 4.53
C THR A 132 8.84 2.49 4.55
N PRO A 133 9.25 3.06 3.40
CA PRO A 133 10.41 3.93 3.35
C PRO A 133 10.04 5.33 3.89
N GLY A 134 10.85 5.87 4.81
CA GLY A 134 10.71 7.25 5.30
C GLY A 134 9.27 7.64 5.67
N SER A 135 8.75 8.69 5.04
CA SER A 135 7.41 9.25 5.26
C SER A 135 6.31 8.65 4.36
N PHE A 136 6.51 7.48 3.76
CA PHE A 136 5.54 6.83 2.86
C PHE A 136 4.38 6.16 3.63
N ASN A 137 3.94 6.75 4.75
CA ASN A 137 2.83 6.29 5.58
C ASN A 137 1.49 6.99 5.23
N THR A 138 1.43 7.61 4.04
CA THR A 138 0.25 8.27 3.48
C THR A 138 -0.62 7.29 2.69
N GLU A 139 -1.80 7.75 2.28
CA GLU A 139 -2.77 6.99 1.48
C GLU A 139 -2.25 6.59 0.08
N ILE A 140 -1.14 7.17 -0.37
CA ILE A 140 -0.46 6.81 -1.62
C ILE A 140 0.80 5.98 -1.32
N GLY A 141 1.62 6.42 -0.36
CA GLY A 141 2.91 5.79 -0.08
C GLY A 141 2.78 4.36 0.46
N LEU A 142 1.78 4.12 1.32
CA LEU A 142 1.59 2.83 1.96
C LEU A 142 1.14 1.76 0.93
N PRO A 143 0.11 2.00 0.09
CA PRO A 143 -0.20 1.08 -1.00
C PRO A 143 0.95 0.81 -1.97
N LEU A 144 1.75 1.84 -2.33
CA LEU A 144 2.90 1.64 -3.20
C LEU A 144 3.98 0.76 -2.55
N THR A 145 4.14 0.83 -1.21
CA THR A 145 5.02 -0.06 -0.45
C THR A 145 4.55 -1.52 -0.56
N VAL A 146 3.24 -1.76 -0.41
CA VAL A 146 2.63 -3.09 -0.56
C VAL A 146 2.85 -3.65 -1.96
N LEU A 147 2.58 -2.85 -3.00
CA LEU A 147 2.72 -3.29 -4.39
C LEU A 147 4.18 -3.55 -4.79
N GLY A 148 5.11 -2.86 -4.13
CA GLY A 148 6.55 -3.07 -4.27
C GLY A 148 7.07 -4.39 -3.68
N ALA A 149 6.28 -5.12 -2.89
CA ALA A 149 6.70 -6.42 -2.35
C ALA A 149 6.89 -7.45 -3.49
N ALA A 150 8.04 -8.13 -3.47
CA ALA A 150 8.35 -9.21 -4.39
C ALA A 150 7.77 -10.55 -3.89
N PRO A 151 7.61 -11.56 -4.75
CA PRO A 151 7.19 -12.90 -4.31
C PRO A 151 8.12 -13.52 -3.26
N SER A 152 9.39 -13.12 -3.23
CA SER A 152 10.42 -13.55 -2.27
C SER A 152 10.39 -12.78 -0.95
N THR A 153 9.64 -11.68 -0.87
CA THR A 153 9.51 -10.90 0.36
C THR A 153 8.93 -11.77 1.48
N ARG A 154 9.71 -11.98 2.54
CA ARG A 154 9.32 -12.78 3.70
C ARG A 154 8.61 -11.96 4.77
N TYR A 155 9.05 -10.71 4.96
CA TYR A 155 8.48 -9.80 5.96
C TYR A 155 8.08 -8.47 5.31
N LEU A 156 6.87 -8.02 5.59
CA LEU A 156 6.34 -6.73 5.12
C LEU A 156 5.95 -5.86 6.32
N ILE A 157 6.72 -4.82 6.59
CA ILE A 157 6.51 -3.90 7.72
C ILE A 157 5.82 -2.64 7.23
N LEU A 158 4.59 -2.44 7.67
CA LEU A 158 3.71 -1.36 7.25
C LEU A 158 3.55 -0.34 8.38
N GLU A 159 4.18 0.83 8.23
CA GLU A 159 3.96 1.96 9.14
C GLU A 159 2.75 2.77 8.69
N MET A 160 1.73 2.82 9.54
CA MET A 160 0.48 3.52 9.27
C MET A 160 0.43 4.87 10.02
N GLY A 161 0.11 5.94 9.30
CA GLY A 161 -0.10 7.26 9.87
C GLY A 161 -1.47 7.38 10.55
N ALA A 162 -1.56 8.16 11.63
CA ALA A 162 -2.79 8.38 12.39
C ALA A 162 -3.92 9.06 11.58
N SER A 163 -3.59 9.68 10.44
CA SER A 163 -4.51 10.37 9.54
C SER A 163 -4.81 9.59 8.25
N SER A 164 -4.27 8.38 8.08
CA SER A 164 -4.49 7.59 6.86
C SER A 164 -5.75 6.74 6.99
N SER A 165 -6.77 7.01 6.16
CA SER A 165 -7.97 6.16 6.07
C SER A 165 -7.64 4.72 5.63
N ALA A 166 -6.46 4.53 5.01
CA ALA A 166 -5.90 3.24 4.63
C ALA A 166 -5.72 2.23 5.79
N ALA A 167 -5.58 2.71 7.04
CA ALA A 167 -5.42 1.85 8.20
C ALA A 167 -6.68 1.04 8.55
N THR A 168 -7.87 1.53 8.17
CA THR A 168 -9.16 0.92 8.56
C THR A 168 -9.48 -0.33 7.75
N GLU A 169 -8.84 -0.54 6.60
CA GLU A 169 -9.29 -1.56 5.63
C GLU A 169 -8.24 -2.64 5.34
N MET A 170 -6.96 -2.48 5.69
CA MET A 170 -5.89 -3.48 5.42
C MET A 170 -6.07 -4.79 6.18
N ARG A 171 -6.66 -5.78 5.49
CA ARG A 171 -6.87 -7.12 6.05
C ARG A 171 -6.04 -8.17 5.30
N PRO A 172 -4.92 -8.65 5.89
CA PRO A 172 -4.17 -9.74 5.29
C PRO A 172 -4.97 -11.05 5.25
N SER A 173 -4.57 -11.96 4.36
CA SER A 173 -5.19 -13.29 4.24
C SER A 173 -4.99 -14.12 5.52
N ARG A 174 -5.85 -15.13 5.73
CA ARG A 174 -5.89 -15.96 6.96
C ARG A 174 -4.58 -16.71 7.27
N SER A 175 -3.69 -16.90 6.29
CA SER A 175 -2.38 -17.56 6.44
C SER A 175 -1.24 -16.61 6.80
N SER A 176 -1.43 -15.30 6.65
CA SER A 176 -0.42 -14.28 6.98
C SER A 176 -0.73 -13.74 8.39
N GLY A 177 0.12 -14.08 9.36
CA GLY A 177 0.00 -13.54 10.70
C GLY A 177 0.15 -12.02 10.68
N MET A 178 -0.87 -11.30 11.14
CA MET A 178 -0.77 -9.86 11.41
C MET A 178 -0.30 -9.68 12.85
N VAL A 179 0.90 -9.12 13.02
CA VAL A 179 1.33 -8.62 14.33
C VAL A 179 1.00 -7.13 14.37
N THR A 180 -0.02 -6.78 15.16
CA THR A 180 -0.36 -5.37 15.44
C THR A 180 0.35 -5.00 16.73
N THR A 181 1.45 -4.25 16.61
CA THR A 181 2.08 -3.60 17.76
C THR A 181 1.59 -2.17 17.82
N SER A 182 0.70 -1.88 18.77
CA SER A 182 0.43 -0.50 19.16
C SER A 182 1.67 0.00 19.90
N ALA A 183 2.48 0.86 19.27
CA ALA A 183 3.46 1.64 20.01
C ALA A 183 2.70 2.77 20.72
N ILE A 184 2.15 2.49 21.91
CA ILE A 184 1.71 3.54 22.82
C ILE A 184 2.98 4.13 23.42
N VAL A 185 3.26 5.40 23.14
CA VAL A 185 4.22 6.22 23.89
C VAL A 185 3.43 7.35 24.57
N SER A 186 3.56 7.39 25.88
CA SER A 186 2.82 8.16 26.89
C SER A 186 2.76 9.69 26.69
N ARG A 187 1.72 10.34 27.24
CA ARG A 187 1.91 11.52 28.11
C ARG A 187 0.76 11.73 29.11
N GLN A 188 1.14 12.18 30.31
CA GLN A 188 0.31 12.57 31.46
C GLN A 188 -0.79 13.57 31.08
N GLY A 189 -1.97 13.41 31.68
CA GLY A 189 -3.07 14.39 31.64
C GLY A 189 -4.34 13.82 31.02
N SER A 190 -5.42 13.90 31.77
CA SER A 190 -6.72 13.25 31.57
C SER A 190 -7.38 13.49 30.19
N SER A 191 -7.72 12.35 29.56
CA SER A 191 -8.78 12.11 28.56
C SER A 191 -8.41 12.20 27.07
N LEU A 192 -8.29 11.04 26.39
CA LEU A 192 -8.65 10.84 24.98
C LEU A 192 -9.10 9.37 24.74
N GLU A 193 -10.39 9.19 24.46
CA GLU A 193 -11.02 7.93 24.04
C GLU A 193 -10.96 7.75 22.51
N TRP A 194 -10.94 6.49 22.05
CA TRP A 194 -11.11 6.10 20.64
C TRP A 194 -12.61 5.99 20.33
N CYS A 195 -13.16 6.96 19.59
CA CYS A 195 -14.56 6.99 19.18
C CYS A 195 -14.73 6.76 17.68
N SER A 196 -15.23 5.58 17.30
CA SER A 196 -16.46 5.53 16.49
C SER A 196 -17.42 4.59 17.22
N ASN A 197 -18.05 5.12 18.28
CA ASN A 197 -19.08 4.50 19.12
C ASN A 197 -19.11 2.97 19.13
N GLY A 198 -18.16 2.35 19.83
CA GLY A 198 -18.19 0.91 20.12
C GLY A 198 -16.90 0.41 20.76
N PRO A 199 -16.98 -0.64 21.61
CA PRO A 199 -15.82 -1.18 22.30
C PRO A 199 -14.73 -1.64 21.32
N MET A 200 -13.46 -1.41 21.69
CA MET A 200 -12.25 -1.78 20.93
C MET A 200 -12.37 -3.18 20.31
N ASN A 201 -12.71 -3.25 19.03
CA ASN A 201 -12.99 -4.50 18.38
C ASN A 201 -11.74 -5.02 17.67
N THR A 202 -11.30 -6.22 18.05
CA THR A 202 -10.12 -6.89 17.48
C THR A 202 -10.46 -7.70 16.22
N THR A 203 -11.48 -7.27 15.46
CA THR A 203 -12.18 -8.03 14.43
C THR A 203 -11.41 -8.28 13.12
N GLY A 204 -10.15 -7.87 13.02
CA GLY A 204 -9.30 -8.08 11.83
C GLY A 204 -8.33 -9.27 11.89
N ARG A 205 -8.39 -10.13 12.93
CA ARG A 205 -7.38 -11.17 13.15
C ARG A 205 -7.45 -12.32 12.15
N SER A 206 -6.30 -12.69 11.59
CA SER A 206 -6.06 -14.06 11.10
C SER A 206 -5.85 -15.01 12.29
N ALA A 207 -6.17 -16.30 12.11
CA ALA A 207 -5.92 -17.31 13.14
C ALA A 207 -4.40 -17.39 13.40
N GLY A 208 -3.95 -16.99 14.59
CA GLY A 208 -2.53 -16.91 14.96
C GLY A 208 -1.93 -15.50 15.04
N GLY A 209 -2.70 -14.44 14.77
CA GLY A 209 -2.24 -13.05 14.93
C GLY A 209 -1.98 -12.65 16.39
N ILE A 210 -0.79 -12.13 16.67
CA ILE A 210 -0.38 -11.64 17.99
C ILE A 210 -0.67 -10.13 18.06
N ALA A 211 -1.43 -9.70 19.06
CA ALA A 211 -1.60 -8.29 19.38
C ALA A 211 -0.82 -7.98 20.65
N SER A 212 0.12 -7.05 20.57
CA SER A 212 0.86 -6.56 21.74
C SER A 212 0.40 -5.15 22.08
N VAL A 213 -0.06 -4.97 23.31
CA VAL A 213 -0.43 -3.67 23.88
C VAL A 213 0.64 -3.32 24.92
N SER A 214 1.33 -2.20 24.75
CA SER A 214 2.19 -1.66 25.81
C SER A 214 1.31 -1.14 26.96
N ARG A 215 1.61 -1.57 28.19
CA ARG A 215 0.99 -1.03 29.42
C ARG A 215 1.64 0.30 29.81
#